data_AF-A0AAV7YGN4-F1
#
_entry.id   AF-A0AAV7YGN4-F1
#
_cell.length_a   1.000
_cell.length_b   1.000
_cell.length_c   1.000
_cell.angle_alpha   90.00
_cell.angle_beta   90.00
_cell.angle_gamma   90.00
#
_symmetry.space_group_name_H-M   'P 1'
#
loop_
_entity.id
_entity.type
_entity.pdbx_description
1 polymer ?
#
loop_
_entity_poly.entity_id
_entity_poly.type
_entity_poly.pdbx_seq_one_letter_code
_entity_poly.pdbx_strand_id
1 'polypeptide(L)'
;MSNKENEKIKEFDLKTILHENVSKEMASVLIHPQKLSSFRDFLVSVVSVESLCFYEDVIIFMKMKEHDQTQSEEIKNKLVEESTRLVNKYIETNSQLEINIDSSVRESVLDNYQTPTRNLFDPAFEHVLGLMNDSLFPRFLRSKHHSEMLKILKKQINEGFEEIPDKKYKEGEIIVRSIHDESVLNPREWKGIAREPNIVASSLLHDLLDLINIYINAKNVLDIDLCSGSITFRRFSLATSELRNVYIGDMTKQEKLVFFLNIYHLLLLHITLLHGPPKMNKSYRRHFKYIIGGDRFTLNDIQYGILGNNRSKSNIKKSKTYFKMSDSRSDLTIPLEPRINFALSNLTNLSPPVKVFYYESLEKQLMQSSIEYFQSIKIQDNKLKKKTQVFLPKKFQKFSKNFGKNDKKILNQITKFFPKNKKKLLIESTKKYNKLELHYFTSSEKIFSIKIYKNQIRPGYTGIFRKN
;
A
#
# COMPACT_ATOMS: atom_id res chain seq x y z
N MET A 1 28.20 -9.57 -20.73
CA MET A 1 27.10 -9.10 -21.61
C MET A 1 25.91 -8.46 -20.86
N SER A 2 25.86 -8.44 -19.52
CA SER A 2 24.69 -7.98 -18.74
C SER A 2 24.65 -6.50 -18.31
N ASN A 3 25.62 -5.67 -18.73
CA ASN A 3 25.63 -4.25 -18.33
C ASN A 3 24.95 -3.33 -19.36
N LYS A 4 25.02 -3.64 -20.66
CA LYS A 4 24.41 -2.81 -21.71
C LYS A 4 22.88 -2.91 -21.80
N GLU A 5 22.29 -4.05 -21.43
CA GLU A 5 20.82 -4.20 -21.38
C GLU A 5 20.22 -3.52 -20.14
N ASN A 6 20.90 -3.60 -18.99
CA ASN A 6 20.47 -2.90 -17.77
C ASN A 6 20.65 -1.37 -17.84
N GLU A 7 21.60 -0.87 -18.64
CA GLU A 7 21.73 0.55 -18.94
C GLU A 7 20.62 1.03 -19.89
N LYS A 8 20.30 0.26 -20.95
CA LYS A 8 19.16 0.57 -21.84
C LYS A 8 17.82 0.61 -21.11
N ILE A 9 17.58 -0.29 -20.16
CA ILE A 9 16.33 -0.33 -19.37
C ILE A 9 16.23 0.88 -18.41
N LYS A 10 17.37 1.38 -17.90
CA LYS A 10 17.42 2.56 -17.00
C LYS A 10 17.30 3.89 -17.74
N GLU A 11 17.89 4.00 -18.94
CA GLU A 11 17.78 5.16 -19.83
C GLU A 11 16.35 5.30 -20.37
N PHE A 12 15.68 4.17 -20.62
CA PHE A 12 14.27 4.10 -21.02
C PHE A 12 13.37 4.73 -19.95
N ASP A 13 13.51 4.38 -18.66
CA ASP A 13 12.55 4.78 -17.61
C ASP A 13 12.54 6.29 -17.26
N LEU A 14 13.63 7.02 -17.56
CA LEU A 14 13.69 8.49 -17.45
C LEU A 14 13.20 9.17 -18.73
N LYS A 15 13.54 8.66 -19.92
CA LYS A 15 12.98 9.13 -21.22
C LYS A 15 11.48 8.85 -21.36
N THR A 16 10.96 7.80 -20.73
CA THR A 16 9.50 7.51 -20.70
C THR A 16 8.74 8.50 -19.82
N ILE A 17 9.39 9.12 -18.83
CA ILE A 17 8.79 10.14 -17.94
C ILE A 17 9.04 11.55 -18.50
N LEU A 18 10.20 11.76 -19.13
CA LEU A 18 10.63 12.97 -19.79
C LEU A 18 10.42 12.81 -21.30
N HIS A 19 9.21 13.11 -21.78
CA HIS A 19 9.06 13.41 -23.20
C HIS A 19 10.08 14.48 -23.58
N GLU A 20 10.68 14.36 -24.76
CA GLU A 20 11.70 15.29 -25.27
C GLU A 20 11.24 16.76 -25.24
N ASN A 21 9.93 16.98 -25.14
CA ASN A 21 9.24 18.26 -25.16
C ASN A 21 9.00 18.90 -23.77
N VAL A 22 9.35 18.25 -22.65
CA VAL A 22 9.09 18.79 -21.29
C VAL A 22 10.29 19.58 -20.79
N SER A 23 10.07 20.83 -20.37
CA SER A 23 11.14 21.65 -19.79
C SER A 23 11.72 21.00 -18.52
N LYS A 24 13.04 21.15 -18.30
CA LYS A 24 13.72 20.63 -17.10
C LYS A 24 13.08 21.12 -15.80
N GLU A 25 12.58 22.35 -15.81
CA GLU A 25 11.90 22.96 -14.66
C GLU A 25 10.57 22.28 -14.38
N MET A 26 9.74 22.04 -15.41
CA MET A 26 8.47 21.33 -15.29
C MET A 26 8.67 19.88 -14.85
N ALA A 27 9.66 19.19 -15.41
CA ALA A 27 10.05 17.87 -14.95
C ALA A 27 10.41 17.85 -13.45
N SER A 28 11.15 18.86 -12.98
CA SER A 28 11.48 19.00 -11.56
C SER A 28 10.23 19.16 -10.68
N VAL A 29 9.20 19.84 -11.21
CA VAL A 29 7.91 20.04 -10.54
C VAL A 29 7.11 18.74 -10.49
N LEU A 30 7.04 17.99 -11.59
CA LEU A 30 6.33 16.72 -11.69
C LEU A 30 6.94 15.60 -10.82
N ILE A 31 8.25 15.68 -10.54
CA ILE A 31 8.96 14.68 -9.74
C ILE A 31 8.97 15.03 -8.24
N HIS A 32 9.00 16.33 -7.90
CA HIS A 32 9.12 16.75 -6.49
C HIS A 32 7.75 16.90 -5.80
N PRO A 33 7.44 16.15 -4.72
CA PRO A 33 6.10 16.09 -4.13
C PRO A 33 5.51 17.42 -3.72
N GLN A 34 6.31 18.30 -3.09
CA GLN A 34 5.84 19.61 -2.65
C GLN A 34 5.65 20.57 -3.84
N LYS A 35 6.49 20.45 -4.88
CA LYS A 35 6.34 21.27 -6.09
C LYS A 35 5.11 20.80 -6.86
N LEU A 36 4.92 19.48 -6.99
CA LEU A 36 3.76 18.87 -7.61
C LEU A 36 2.47 19.17 -6.86
N SER A 37 2.47 19.15 -5.52
CA SER A 37 1.31 19.52 -4.72
C SER A 37 0.93 20.98 -5.00
N SER A 38 1.91 21.89 -4.97
CA SER A 38 1.66 23.30 -5.29
C SER A 38 1.18 23.50 -6.74
N PHE A 39 1.71 22.73 -7.69
CA PHE A 39 1.26 22.74 -9.07
C PHE A 39 -0.16 22.19 -9.21
N ARG A 40 -0.50 21.11 -8.50
CA ARG A 40 -1.86 20.55 -8.46
C ARG A 40 -2.84 21.56 -7.87
N ASP A 41 -2.50 22.23 -6.77
CA ASP A 41 -3.34 23.26 -6.16
C ASP A 41 -3.57 24.43 -7.13
N PHE A 42 -2.50 24.84 -7.84
CA PHE A 42 -2.62 25.81 -8.92
C PHE A 42 -3.56 25.32 -10.02
N LEU A 43 -3.42 24.08 -10.49
CA LEU A 43 -4.29 23.50 -11.53
C LEU A 43 -5.75 23.45 -11.10
N VAL A 44 -6.03 23.13 -9.83
CA VAL A 44 -7.39 23.23 -9.26
C VAL A 44 -7.90 24.67 -9.32
N SER A 45 -7.05 25.65 -8.95
CA SER A 45 -7.44 27.07 -8.95
C SER A 45 -7.76 27.62 -10.35
N VAL A 46 -7.19 27.03 -11.40
CA VAL A 46 -7.45 27.41 -12.80
C VAL A 46 -8.42 26.45 -13.50
N VAL A 47 -9.03 25.52 -12.75
CA VAL A 47 -9.99 24.52 -13.26
C VAL A 47 -9.37 23.70 -14.41
N SER A 48 -8.13 23.24 -14.21
CA SER A 48 -7.38 22.42 -15.17
C SER A 48 -6.68 21.23 -14.51
N VAL A 49 -7.22 20.72 -13.39
CA VAL A 49 -6.63 19.60 -12.64
C VAL A 49 -6.76 18.27 -13.39
N GLU A 50 -7.76 18.14 -14.23
CA GLU A 50 -8.01 16.99 -15.10
C GLU A 50 -6.81 16.69 -16.01
N SER A 51 -6.10 17.73 -16.48
CA SER A 51 -4.88 17.58 -17.28
C SER A 51 -3.78 16.79 -16.55
N LEU A 52 -3.54 17.08 -15.27
CA LEU A 52 -2.55 16.35 -14.46
C LEU A 52 -3.04 14.96 -14.08
N CYS A 53 -4.34 14.82 -13.78
CA CYS A 53 -4.94 13.51 -13.49
C CYS A 53 -4.86 12.56 -14.68
N PHE A 54 -5.14 13.05 -15.89
CA PHE A 54 -5.01 12.30 -17.13
C PHE A 54 -3.56 11.89 -17.38
N TYR A 55 -2.61 12.82 -17.25
CA TYR A 55 -1.18 12.52 -17.38
C TYR A 55 -0.73 11.39 -16.42
N GLU A 56 -1.14 11.47 -15.14
CA GLU A 56 -0.82 10.44 -14.14
C GLU A 56 -1.41 9.07 -14.51
N ASP A 57 -2.68 9.04 -14.93
CA ASP A 57 -3.40 7.82 -15.28
C ASP A 57 -2.89 7.18 -16.59
N VAL A 58 -2.50 7.97 -17.60
CA VAL A 58 -1.98 7.47 -18.88
C VAL A 58 -0.57 6.94 -18.76
N ILE A 59 0.30 7.55 -17.94
CA ILE A 59 1.62 6.96 -17.62
C ILE A 59 1.45 5.56 -17.01
N ILE A 60 0.43 5.38 -16.18
CA ILE A 60 0.11 4.07 -15.60
C ILE A 60 -0.36 3.10 -16.70
N PHE A 61 -1.24 3.54 -17.59
CA PHE A 61 -1.74 2.76 -18.72
C PHE A 61 -0.61 2.30 -19.66
N MET A 62 0.29 3.19 -20.06
CA MET A 62 1.44 2.90 -20.93
C MET A 62 2.41 1.87 -20.32
N LYS A 63 2.45 1.76 -18.99
CA LYS A 63 3.31 0.82 -18.24
C LYS A 63 2.67 -0.56 -18.03
N MET A 64 1.44 -0.80 -18.51
CA MET A 64 0.89 -2.14 -18.59
C MET A 64 1.69 -2.96 -19.63
N LYS A 65 2.16 -4.17 -19.24
CA LYS A 65 3.21 -4.95 -19.96
C LYS A 65 3.05 -5.04 -21.48
N GLU A 66 4.18 -4.91 -22.19
CA GLU A 66 4.34 -5.29 -23.60
C GLU A 66 4.29 -6.81 -23.82
N HIS A 67 3.78 -7.19 -25.00
CA HIS A 67 3.57 -8.56 -25.43
C HIS A 67 4.86 -9.28 -25.86
N ASP A 68 5.00 -10.53 -25.43
CA ASP A 68 5.40 -11.61 -26.33
C ASP A 68 4.14 -12.36 -26.78
N GLN A 69 4.19 -12.96 -27.98
CA GLN A 69 3.07 -13.51 -28.78
C GLN A 69 2.27 -14.68 -28.16
N THR A 70 2.42 -14.98 -26.87
CA THR A 70 1.74 -16.07 -26.17
C THR A 70 0.86 -15.54 -25.04
N GLN A 71 -0.44 -15.39 -25.29
CA GLN A 71 -1.39 -14.81 -24.34
C GLN A 71 -2.29 -15.81 -23.61
N SER A 72 -2.65 -15.41 -22.38
CA SER A 72 -3.92 -15.72 -21.72
C SER A 72 -4.91 -14.54 -21.89
N GLU A 73 -6.15 -14.82 -22.25
CA GLU A 73 -7.27 -13.89 -22.52
C GLU A 73 -7.52 -12.80 -21.43
N GLU A 74 -7.12 -13.11 -20.20
CA GLU A 74 -7.33 -12.27 -19.02
C GLU A 74 -6.62 -10.90 -19.06
N ILE A 75 -5.47 -10.80 -19.75
CA ILE A 75 -4.70 -9.54 -19.83
C ILE A 75 -5.31 -8.59 -20.88
N LYS A 76 -5.80 -9.12 -22.00
CA LYS A 76 -6.57 -8.35 -23.00
C LYS A 76 -7.80 -7.71 -22.35
N ASN A 77 -8.53 -8.49 -21.57
CA ASN A 77 -9.72 -8.00 -20.88
C ASN A 77 -9.40 -6.86 -19.91
N LYS A 78 -8.26 -6.94 -19.19
CA LYS A 78 -7.82 -5.85 -18.29
C LYS A 78 -7.46 -4.57 -19.05
N LEU A 79 -6.80 -4.69 -20.20
CA LEU A 79 -6.44 -3.53 -21.03
C LEU A 79 -7.69 -2.83 -21.59
N VAL A 80 -8.70 -3.61 -22.01
CA VAL A 80 -10.01 -3.12 -22.47
C VAL A 80 -10.81 -2.48 -21.33
N GLU A 81 -10.79 -3.07 -20.14
CA GLU A 81 -11.45 -2.49 -18.96
C GLU A 81 -10.84 -1.14 -18.59
N GLU A 82 -9.50 -1.05 -18.56
CA GLU A 82 -8.80 0.20 -18.23
C GLU A 82 -8.91 1.24 -19.35
N SER A 83 -8.88 0.85 -20.64
CA SER A 83 -9.09 1.79 -21.75
C SER A 83 -10.49 2.42 -21.66
N THR A 84 -11.52 1.60 -21.46
CA THR A 84 -12.91 2.05 -21.30
C THR A 84 -13.05 2.99 -20.10
N ARG A 85 -12.44 2.64 -18.96
CA ARG A 85 -12.46 3.49 -17.76
C ARG A 85 -11.84 4.87 -18.03
N LEU A 86 -10.71 4.92 -18.73
CA LEU A 86 -10.01 6.18 -19.03
C LEU A 86 -10.75 7.01 -20.08
N VAL A 87 -11.34 6.37 -21.11
CA VAL A 87 -12.18 7.02 -22.10
C VAL A 87 -13.37 7.71 -21.43
N ASN A 88 -14.13 7.00 -20.59
CA ASN A 88 -15.29 7.57 -19.91
C ASN A 88 -14.90 8.67 -18.91
N LYS A 89 -13.71 8.56 -18.31
CA LYS A 89 -13.22 9.52 -17.32
C LYS A 89 -12.67 10.81 -17.93
N TYR A 90 -12.08 10.76 -19.12
CA TYR A 90 -11.33 11.90 -19.67
C TYR A 90 -11.69 12.28 -21.12
N ILE A 91 -12.14 11.34 -21.95
CA ILE A 91 -12.29 11.54 -23.41
C ILE A 91 -13.75 11.73 -23.83
N GLU A 92 -14.69 11.03 -23.18
CA GLU A 92 -16.11 11.17 -23.47
C GLU A 92 -16.61 12.59 -23.20
N THR A 93 -17.46 13.08 -24.11
CA THR A 93 -18.09 14.39 -23.96
C THR A 93 -19.01 14.41 -22.73
N ASN A 94 -18.96 15.50 -21.98
CA ASN A 94 -19.69 15.69 -20.70
C ASN A 94 -19.11 14.91 -19.51
N SER A 95 -17.90 14.35 -19.62
CA SER A 95 -17.22 13.79 -18.46
C SER A 95 -16.85 14.89 -17.46
N GLN A 96 -16.92 14.60 -16.16
CA GLN A 96 -16.55 15.58 -15.12
C GLN A 96 -15.07 15.96 -15.14
N LEU A 97 -14.23 15.14 -15.78
CA LEU A 97 -12.81 15.38 -15.97
C LEU A 97 -12.46 15.36 -17.46
N GLU A 98 -13.39 15.77 -18.33
CA GLU A 98 -13.13 15.88 -19.78
C GLU A 98 -11.88 16.75 -20.02
N ILE A 99 -10.87 16.18 -20.70
CA ILE A 99 -9.64 16.89 -21.02
C ILE A 99 -9.83 17.80 -22.22
N ASN A 100 -9.14 18.94 -22.22
CA ASN A 100 -9.15 19.87 -23.34
C ASN A 100 -8.28 19.35 -24.49
N ILE A 101 -8.89 18.65 -25.45
CA ILE A 101 -8.26 18.09 -26.64
C ILE A 101 -9.07 18.37 -27.91
N ASP A 102 -8.38 18.45 -29.04
CA ASP A 102 -8.99 18.66 -30.36
C ASP A 102 -9.89 17.49 -30.76
N SER A 103 -10.93 17.77 -31.56
CA SER A 103 -11.89 16.75 -32.03
C SER A 103 -11.22 15.58 -32.75
N SER A 104 -10.19 15.85 -33.56
CA SER A 104 -9.44 14.81 -34.28
C SER A 104 -8.68 13.86 -33.33
N VAL A 105 -8.10 14.40 -32.25
CA VAL A 105 -7.41 13.61 -31.22
C VAL A 105 -8.43 12.76 -30.46
N ARG A 106 -9.58 13.35 -30.12
CA ARG A 106 -10.68 12.64 -29.44
C ARG A 106 -11.21 11.48 -30.29
N GLU A 107 -11.52 11.73 -31.56
CA GLU A 107 -12.02 10.70 -32.49
C GLU A 107 -11.00 9.56 -32.65
N SER A 108 -9.71 9.89 -32.78
CA SER A 108 -8.65 8.88 -32.87
C SER A 108 -8.62 7.92 -31.67
N VAL A 109 -8.86 8.41 -30.45
CA VAL A 109 -8.94 7.55 -29.25
C VAL A 109 -10.25 6.75 -29.24
N LEU A 110 -11.38 7.37 -29.58
CA LEU A 110 -12.71 6.74 -29.57
C LEU A 110 -12.87 5.65 -30.63
N ASP A 111 -12.17 5.75 -31.76
CA ASP A 111 -12.22 4.73 -32.81
C ASP A 111 -11.42 3.46 -32.43
N ASN A 112 -10.43 3.60 -31.54
CA ASN A 112 -9.45 2.54 -31.26
C ASN A 112 -9.58 1.90 -29.88
N TYR A 113 -10.36 2.46 -28.94
CA TYR A 113 -10.40 1.96 -27.56
C TYR A 113 -11.07 0.58 -27.38
N GLN A 114 -11.85 0.13 -28.37
CA GLN A 114 -12.47 -1.20 -28.42
C GLN A 114 -11.44 -2.32 -28.66
N THR A 115 -10.33 -2.00 -29.32
CA THR A 115 -9.17 -2.89 -29.50
C THR A 115 -7.90 -2.15 -29.06
N PRO A 116 -7.77 -1.85 -27.77
CA PRO A 116 -6.79 -0.91 -27.28
C PRO A 116 -5.37 -1.47 -27.41
N THR A 117 -4.44 -0.61 -27.81
CA THR A 117 -3.00 -0.82 -27.65
C THR A 117 -2.48 0.03 -26.50
N ARG A 118 -1.26 -0.22 -26.03
CA ARG A 118 -0.64 0.61 -24.97
C ARG A 118 -0.42 2.07 -25.40
N ASN A 119 -0.43 2.32 -26.71
CA ASN A 119 -0.26 3.62 -27.35
C ASN A 119 -1.60 4.33 -27.63
N LEU A 120 -2.73 3.76 -27.19
CA LEU A 120 -4.07 4.28 -27.46
C LEU A 120 -4.20 5.78 -27.14
N PHE A 121 -3.57 6.23 -26.05
CA PHE A 121 -3.67 7.60 -25.58
C PHE A 121 -2.51 8.48 -26.00
N ASP A 122 -1.52 8.01 -26.77
CA ASP A 122 -0.34 8.82 -27.17
C ASP A 122 -0.74 10.17 -27.78
N PRO A 123 -1.73 10.26 -28.71
CA PRO A 123 -2.12 11.54 -29.29
C PRO A 123 -2.71 12.52 -28.27
N ALA A 124 -3.55 12.02 -27.35
CA ALA A 124 -4.14 12.84 -26.29
C ALA A 124 -3.12 13.20 -25.20
N PHE A 125 -2.19 12.29 -24.93
CA PHE A 125 -1.10 12.48 -23.97
C PHE A 125 -0.17 13.61 -24.40
N GLU A 126 0.27 13.62 -25.65
CA GLU A 126 1.10 14.69 -26.21
C GLU A 126 0.38 16.04 -26.19
N HIS A 127 -0.92 16.07 -26.56
CA HIS A 127 -1.71 17.30 -26.53
C HIS A 127 -1.83 17.87 -25.11
N VAL A 128 -2.19 17.04 -24.12
CA VAL A 128 -2.31 17.48 -22.72
C VAL A 128 -0.95 17.89 -22.15
N LEU A 129 0.12 17.20 -22.52
CA LEU A 129 1.46 17.54 -22.07
C LEU A 129 1.92 18.89 -22.63
N GLY A 130 1.65 19.16 -23.91
CA GLY A 130 1.86 20.47 -24.53
C GLY A 130 1.05 21.56 -23.83
N LEU A 131 -0.24 21.33 -23.59
CA LEU A 131 -1.09 22.28 -22.86
C LEU A 131 -0.56 22.59 -21.45
N MET A 132 -0.10 21.56 -20.72
CA MET A 132 0.51 21.75 -19.43
C MET A 132 1.84 22.52 -19.52
N ASN A 133 2.72 22.19 -20.48
CA ASN A 133 4.05 22.78 -20.61
C ASN A 133 4.02 24.21 -21.15
N ASP A 134 3.18 24.49 -22.14
CA ASP A 134 3.23 25.73 -22.90
C ASP A 134 2.27 26.79 -22.36
N SER A 135 1.19 26.38 -21.69
CA SER A 135 0.16 27.29 -21.17
C SER A 135 0.07 27.29 -19.65
N LEU A 136 -0.09 26.13 -19.01
CA LEU A 136 -0.36 26.06 -17.57
C LEU A 136 0.90 26.27 -16.74
N PHE A 137 2.04 25.71 -17.15
CA PHE A 137 3.29 25.80 -16.41
C PHE A 137 3.86 27.24 -16.34
N PRO A 138 3.90 28.04 -17.42
CA PRO A 138 4.32 29.44 -17.33
C PRO A 138 3.41 30.28 -16.43
N ARG A 139 2.11 29.97 -16.40
CA ARG A 139 1.14 30.60 -15.49
C ARG A 139 1.37 30.17 -14.05
N PHE A 140 1.70 28.91 -13.80
CA PHE A 140 2.11 28.42 -12.48
C PHE A 140 3.32 29.21 -11.97
N LEU A 141 4.37 29.37 -12.78
CA LEU A 141 5.59 30.10 -12.38
C LEU A 141 5.31 31.54 -11.93
N ARG A 142 4.27 32.19 -12.50
CA ARG A 142 3.84 33.56 -12.14
C ARG A 142 2.80 33.59 -11.00
N SER A 143 2.31 32.43 -10.55
CA SER A 143 1.22 32.34 -9.59
C SER A 143 1.68 32.52 -8.13
N LYS A 144 0.71 32.85 -7.26
CA LYS A 144 0.93 32.88 -5.81
C LYS A 144 1.40 31.52 -5.29
N HIS A 145 0.81 30.41 -5.77
CA HIS A 145 1.18 29.05 -5.42
C HIS A 145 2.69 28.79 -5.60
N HIS A 146 3.26 29.16 -6.75
CA HIS A 146 4.69 29.02 -7.00
C HIS A 146 5.53 29.94 -6.12
N SER A 147 5.15 31.21 -5.97
CA SER A 147 5.89 32.16 -5.13
C SER A 147 5.90 31.76 -3.64
N GLU A 148 4.78 31.24 -3.12
CA GLU A 148 4.64 30.74 -1.76
C GLU A 148 5.42 29.43 -1.58
N MET A 149 5.31 28.52 -2.54
CA MET A 149 6.13 27.31 -2.57
C MET A 149 7.63 27.67 -2.54
N LEU A 150 8.09 28.65 -3.31
CA LEU A 150 9.49 29.09 -3.27
C LEU A 150 9.87 29.72 -1.92
N LYS A 151 8.98 30.51 -1.28
CA LYS A 151 9.23 31.05 0.07
C LYS A 151 9.36 29.92 1.10
N ILE A 152 8.49 28.92 1.01
CA ILE A 152 8.53 27.73 1.87
C ILE A 152 9.86 26.98 1.65
N LEU A 153 10.25 26.73 0.39
CA LEU A 153 11.50 26.06 0.06
C LEU A 153 12.74 26.86 0.49
N LYS A 154 12.75 28.19 0.29
CA LYS A 154 13.86 29.08 0.71
C LYS A 154 14.00 29.19 2.22
N LYS A 155 12.89 29.30 2.95
CA LYS A 155 12.89 29.28 4.42
C LYS A 155 13.52 27.98 4.92
N GLN A 156 13.19 26.86 4.29
CA GLN A 156 13.80 25.59 4.60
C GLN A 156 15.30 25.60 4.30
N ILE A 157 15.77 26.16 3.19
CA ILE A 157 17.21 26.21 2.88
C ILE A 157 18.01 27.00 3.93
N ASN A 158 17.47 28.15 4.36
CA ASN A 158 18.14 29.03 5.33
C ASN A 158 18.19 28.46 6.77
N GLU A 159 17.34 27.48 7.10
CA GLU A 159 17.34 26.78 8.40
C GLU A 159 18.36 25.60 8.43
N GLY A 160 19.32 25.55 7.49
CA GLY A 160 20.41 24.57 7.46
C GLY A 160 20.15 23.36 6.56
N PHE A 161 19.24 23.48 5.58
CA PHE A 161 18.95 22.40 4.64
C PHE A 161 19.61 22.72 3.28
N GLU A 162 20.61 21.95 2.87
CA GLU A 162 21.18 22.10 1.53
C GLU A 162 20.13 21.83 0.45
N GLU A 163 20.08 22.72 -0.54
CA GLU A 163 19.40 22.50 -1.82
C GLU A 163 20.05 21.28 -2.49
N ILE A 164 19.26 20.33 -3.00
CA ILE A 164 19.81 19.27 -3.86
C ILE A 164 20.41 20.01 -5.07
N PRO A 165 21.75 20.02 -5.27
CA PRO A 165 22.33 20.84 -6.33
C PRO A 165 21.84 20.32 -7.68
N ASP A 166 21.61 21.24 -8.62
CA ASP A 166 21.45 21.00 -10.06
C ASP A 166 22.75 20.46 -10.72
N LYS A 167 23.42 19.50 -10.07
CA LYS A 167 24.56 18.79 -10.62
C LYS A 167 24.01 17.71 -11.54
N LYS A 168 24.31 17.86 -12.85
CA LYS A 168 24.17 16.85 -13.91
C LYS A 168 24.13 15.44 -13.31
N TYR A 169 22.92 14.90 -13.24
CA TYR A 169 22.68 13.51 -12.84
C TYR A 169 23.49 12.63 -13.79
N LYS A 170 24.56 12.02 -13.28
CA LYS A 170 25.19 10.92 -14.01
C LYS A 170 24.27 9.71 -13.84
N GLU A 171 23.82 9.19 -14.97
CA GLU A 171 23.04 7.96 -15.06
C GLU A 171 23.71 6.83 -14.28
N GLY A 172 22.93 6.11 -13.48
CA GLY A 172 23.34 4.82 -12.93
C GLY A 172 23.74 4.79 -11.44
N GLU A 173 23.94 5.92 -10.76
CA GLU A 173 24.22 5.94 -9.32
C GLU A 173 23.13 6.67 -8.54
N ILE A 174 22.11 5.92 -8.11
CA ILE A 174 21.44 6.26 -6.84
C ILE A 174 22.35 5.68 -5.75
N ILE A 175 23.44 6.37 -5.47
CA ILE A 175 24.09 6.26 -4.17
C ILE A 175 23.68 7.53 -3.43
N VAL A 176 22.61 7.42 -2.63
CA VAL A 176 22.31 8.41 -1.60
C VAL A 176 23.40 8.29 -0.54
N ARG A 177 24.55 8.91 -0.77
CA ARG A 177 25.57 9.11 0.26
C ARG A 177 25.30 10.44 0.95
N SER A 178 24.44 10.36 1.96
CA SER A 178 24.48 11.23 3.14
C SER A 178 24.09 10.37 4.34
N ILE A 179 25.06 9.66 4.94
CA ILE A 179 25.05 9.07 6.30
C ILE A 179 23.67 8.58 6.81
N HIS A 180 22.92 7.83 6.00
CA HIS A 180 21.54 7.45 6.33
C HIS A 180 21.41 5.95 6.51
N ASP A 181 20.84 5.57 7.65
CA ASP A 181 20.46 4.21 7.97
C ASP A 181 19.51 3.69 6.87
N GLU A 182 20.05 2.89 5.94
CA GLU A 182 19.34 2.30 4.79
C GLU A 182 18.10 1.48 5.19
N SER A 183 17.98 1.16 6.47
CA SER A 183 16.83 0.45 7.00
C SER A 183 15.64 1.36 7.36
N VAL A 184 15.77 2.69 7.26
CA VAL A 184 14.66 3.64 7.42
C VAL A 184 13.99 3.91 6.08
N LEU A 185 12.71 3.52 5.94
CA LEU A 185 11.99 3.61 4.67
C LEU A 185 11.32 4.97 4.40
N ASN A 186 11.28 5.85 5.40
CA ASN A 186 10.84 7.24 5.27
C ASN A 186 11.94 8.20 5.75
N PRO A 187 13.12 8.20 5.07
CA PRO A 187 14.30 8.90 5.55
C PRO A 187 14.13 10.42 5.49
N ARG A 188 13.28 10.92 4.59
CA ARG A 188 13.04 12.36 4.40
C ARG A 188 12.19 12.92 5.52
N GLU A 189 12.50 14.14 5.93
CA GLU A 189 11.69 14.89 6.89
C GLU A 189 10.40 15.41 6.25
N TRP A 190 9.33 15.45 7.04
CA TRP A 190 8.10 16.14 6.69
C TRP A 190 8.19 17.59 7.15
N LYS A 191 7.83 18.51 6.25
CA LYS A 191 8.00 19.95 6.49
C LYS A 191 6.68 20.70 6.68
N GLY A 192 5.57 19.96 6.78
CA GLY A 192 4.24 20.50 7.08
C GLY A 192 3.73 20.08 8.46
N ILE A 193 2.55 20.56 8.82
CA ILE A 193 1.78 19.99 9.93
C ILE A 193 1.28 18.62 9.43
N ALA A 194 1.56 17.56 10.18
CA ALA A 194 1.04 16.24 9.83
C ALA A 194 -0.47 16.20 10.07
N ARG A 195 -1.21 15.53 9.19
CA ARG A 195 -2.63 15.24 9.42
C ARG A 195 -2.80 14.28 10.60
N GLU A 196 -4.06 14.10 11.02
CA GLU A 196 -4.42 13.13 12.05
C GLU A 196 -3.83 11.73 11.76
N PRO A 197 -3.26 11.03 12.76
CA PRO A 197 -2.48 9.81 12.52
C PRO A 197 -3.25 8.73 11.73
N ASN A 198 -4.52 8.50 12.08
CA ASN A 198 -5.36 7.52 11.39
C ASN A 198 -5.66 7.92 9.94
N ILE A 199 -5.73 9.22 9.63
CA ILE A 199 -5.89 9.74 8.26
C ILE A 199 -4.62 9.48 7.46
N VAL A 200 -3.45 9.82 8.01
CA VAL A 200 -2.16 9.58 7.35
C VAL A 200 -1.95 8.10 7.05
N ALA A 201 -2.12 7.24 8.06
CA ALA A 201 -1.90 5.80 7.92
C ALA A 201 -2.88 5.14 6.93
N SER A 202 -4.15 5.53 6.97
CA SER A 202 -5.17 4.98 6.06
C SER A 202 -4.97 5.48 4.63
N SER A 203 -4.71 6.77 4.43
CA SER A 203 -4.44 7.38 3.10
C SER A 203 -3.24 6.73 2.43
N LEU A 204 -2.10 6.63 3.13
CA LEU A 204 -0.89 6.02 2.58
C LEU A 204 -1.11 4.53 2.24
N LEU A 205 -1.85 3.80 3.07
CA LEU A 205 -2.14 2.40 2.79
C LEU A 205 -3.09 2.25 1.60
N HIS A 206 -4.09 3.11 1.44
CA HIS A 206 -4.92 3.14 0.23
C HIS A 206 -4.10 3.41 -1.01
N ASP A 207 -3.29 4.46 -1.01
CA ASP A 207 -2.49 4.84 -2.18
C ASP A 207 -1.55 3.68 -2.59
N LEU A 208 -1.00 2.96 -1.61
CA LEU A 208 -0.18 1.79 -1.88
C LEU A 208 -0.99 0.58 -2.38
N LEU A 209 -2.18 0.34 -1.84
CA LEU A 209 -3.04 -0.76 -2.28
C LEU A 209 -3.58 -0.53 -3.69
N ASP A 210 -3.97 0.70 -4.00
CA ASP A 210 -4.41 1.10 -5.35
C ASP A 210 -3.28 0.94 -6.35
N LEU A 211 -2.07 1.37 -5.97
CA LEU A 211 -0.86 1.12 -6.76
C LEU A 211 -0.63 -0.38 -7.00
N ILE A 212 -0.70 -1.21 -5.95
CA ILE A 212 -0.48 -2.66 -6.07
C ILE A 212 -1.55 -3.31 -6.95
N ASN A 213 -2.81 -2.86 -6.90
CA ASN A 213 -3.90 -3.40 -7.73
C ASN A 213 -3.65 -3.24 -9.23
N ILE A 214 -2.93 -2.20 -9.64
CA ILE A 214 -2.50 -2.01 -11.03
C ILE A 214 -1.56 -3.16 -11.45
N TYR A 215 -0.57 -3.48 -10.62
CA TYR A 215 0.53 -4.39 -10.94
C TYR A 215 0.31 -5.85 -10.47
N ILE A 216 -0.86 -6.16 -9.91
CA ILE A 216 -1.22 -7.52 -9.51
C ILE A 216 -1.97 -8.25 -10.63
N ASN A 217 -1.59 -9.51 -10.87
CA ASN A 217 -2.32 -10.39 -11.78
C ASN A 217 -3.48 -11.12 -11.07
N ALA A 218 -4.31 -11.84 -11.82
CA ALA A 218 -5.46 -12.55 -11.27
C ALA A 218 -5.13 -13.69 -10.31
N LYS A 219 -3.91 -14.24 -10.38
CA LYS A 219 -3.38 -15.20 -9.40
C LYS A 219 -2.90 -14.53 -8.12
N ASN A 220 -3.10 -13.22 -7.96
CA ASN A 220 -2.65 -12.39 -6.84
C ASN A 220 -1.12 -12.33 -6.71
N VAL A 221 -0.40 -12.45 -7.84
CA VAL A 221 1.05 -12.29 -7.91
C VAL A 221 1.34 -10.87 -8.38
N LEU A 222 2.14 -10.14 -7.60
CA LEU A 222 2.53 -8.76 -7.86
C LEU A 222 3.81 -8.72 -8.71
N ASP A 223 3.79 -7.91 -9.76
CA ASP A 223 5.01 -7.49 -10.45
C ASP A 223 5.72 -6.41 -9.62
N ILE A 224 6.71 -6.84 -8.84
CA ILE A 224 7.42 -5.96 -7.88
C ILE A 224 8.28 -4.94 -8.61
N ASP A 225 8.95 -5.34 -9.68
CA ASP A 225 9.90 -4.48 -10.39
C ASP A 225 9.17 -3.34 -11.09
N LEU A 226 8.07 -3.63 -11.80
CA LEU A 226 7.24 -2.58 -12.42
C LEU A 226 6.57 -1.68 -11.39
N CYS A 227 6.06 -2.26 -10.30
CA CYS A 227 5.38 -1.49 -9.26
C CYS A 227 6.35 -0.53 -8.56
N SER A 228 7.52 -1.03 -8.13
CA SER A 228 8.54 -0.24 -7.43
C SER A 228 9.28 0.75 -8.35
N GLY A 229 9.37 0.48 -9.66
CA GLY A 229 9.91 1.41 -10.65
C GLY A 229 8.99 2.61 -10.97
N SER A 230 7.70 2.50 -10.65
CA SER A 230 6.70 3.51 -11.03
C SER A 230 6.88 4.87 -10.35
N ILE A 231 6.50 5.94 -11.05
CA ILE A 231 6.49 7.31 -10.49
C ILE A 231 5.52 7.41 -9.30
N THR A 232 4.40 6.68 -9.37
CA THR A 232 3.41 6.60 -8.31
C THR A 232 4.01 5.99 -7.04
N PHE A 233 4.84 4.95 -7.16
CA PHE A 233 5.59 4.41 -6.02
C PHE A 233 6.58 5.43 -5.45
N ARG A 234 7.33 6.16 -6.29
CA ARG A 234 8.25 7.21 -5.82
C ARG A 234 7.50 8.27 -5.02
N ARG A 235 6.34 8.71 -5.51
CA ARG A 235 5.49 9.70 -4.83
C ARG A 235 4.94 9.17 -3.50
N PHE A 236 4.46 7.93 -3.50
CA PHE A 236 4.07 7.22 -2.29
C PHE A 236 5.21 7.21 -1.27
N SER A 237 6.41 6.78 -1.67
CA SER A 237 7.59 6.70 -0.80
C SER A 237 7.94 8.06 -0.20
N LEU A 238 7.79 9.14 -0.96
CA LEU A 238 8.00 10.50 -0.46
C LEU A 238 6.90 10.94 0.51
N ALA A 239 5.64 10.60 0.25
CA ALA A 239 4.52 10.90 1.14
C ALA A 239 4.64 10.20 2.52
N THR A 240 5.35 9.06 2.60
CA THR A 240 5.61 8.39 3.89
C THR A 240 6.40 9.24 4.89
N SER A 241 7.05 10.33 4.45
CA SER A 241 7.73 11.28 5.33
C SER A 241 6.77 11.91 6.35
N GLU A 242 5.48 12.10 6.02
CA GLU A 242 4.47 12.69 6.92
C GLU A 242 4.35 11.95 8.25
N LEU A 243 4.55 10.62 8.24
CA LEU A 243 4.52 9.79 9.44
C LEU A 243 5.49 10.29 10.52
N ARG A 244 6.60 10.91 10.15
CA ARG A 244 7.62 11.36 11.10
C ARG A 244 7.09 12.40 12.09
N ASN A 245 6.10 13.18 11.67
CA ASN A 245 5.55 14.30 12.44
C ASN A 245 4.15 14.00 12.98
N VAL A 246 3.60 12.80 12.77
CA VAL A 246 2.30 12.44 13.37
C VAL A 246 2.42 12.34 14.88
N TYR A 247 1.47 12.95 15.59
CA TYR A 247 1.41 12.88 17.05
C TYR A 247 0.53 11.71 17.50
N ILE A 248 1.13 10.72 18.19
CA ILE A 248 0.48 9.46 18.56
C ILE A 248 0.30 9.26 20.08
N GLY A 249 0.68 10.26 20.89
CA GLY A 249 0.68 10.17 22.36
C GLY A 249 -0.72 9.97 22.94
N ASP A 250 -1.65 10.85 22.55
CA ASP A 250 -2.99 10.95 23.15
C ASP A 250 -4.06 10.07 22.49
N MET A 251 -3.65 9.22 21.55
CA MET A 251 -4.58 8.31 20.89
C MET A 251 -5.15 7.30 21.89
N THR A 252 -6.46 7.08 21.81
CA THR A 252 -7.17 6.02 22.54
C THR A 252 -6.64 4.64 22.13
N LYS A 253 -6.92 3.62 22.94
CA LYS A 253 -6.54 2.23 22.64
C LYS A 253 -7.07 1.75 21.30
N GLN A 254 -8.29 2.13 20.92
CA GLN A 254 -8.90 1.76 19.64
C GLN A 254 -8.27 2.52 18.47
N GLU A 255 -7.98 3.81 18.63
CA GLU A 255 -7.27 4.58 17.61
C GLU A 255 -5.85 4.04 17.37
N LYS A 256 -5.11 3.71 18.44
CA LYS A 256 -3.79 3.05 18.35
C LYS A 256 -3.90 1.72 17.61
N LEU A 257 -4.93 0.92 17.91
CA LEU A 257 -5.16 -0.35 17.22
C LEU A 257 -5.36 -0.16 15.71
N VAL A 258 -6.22 0.78 15.30
CA VAL A 258 -6.45 1.11 13.89
C VAL A 258 -5.16 1.57 13.21
N PHE A 259 -4.48 2.55 13.82
CA PHE A 259 -3.25 3.13 13.30
C PHE A 259 -2.18 2.06 13.07
N PHE A 260 -1.87 1.27 14.09
CA PHE A 260 -0.79 0.29 14.01
C PHE A 260 -1.14 -0.94 13.16
N LEU A 261 -2.41 -1.31 13.00
CA LEU A 261 -2.82 -2.29 11.99
C LEU A 261 -2.53 -1.78 10.57
N ASN A 262 -2.85 -0.52 10.29
CA ASN A 262 -2.61 0.10 9.00
C ASN A 262 -1.10 0.29 8.74
N ILE A 263 -0.36 0.83 9.70
CA ILE A 263 1.10 0.99 9.59
C ILE A 263 1.81 -0.35 9.41
N TYR A 264 1.38 -1.41 10.10
CA TYR A 264 1.97 -2.73 9.91
C TYR A 264 1.81 -3.22 8.47
N HIS A 265 0.61 -3.09 7.88
CA HIS A 265 0.38 -3.49 6.49
C HIS A 265 1.13 -2.60 5.50
N LEU A 266 1.12 -1.28 5.73
CA LEU A 266 1.85 -0.30 4.94
C LEU A 266 3.35 -0.62 4.91
N LEU A 267 3.96 -0.82 6.08
CA LEU A 267 5.38 -1.15 6.21
C LEU A 267 5.70 -2.50 5.56
N LEU A 268 4.85 -3.51 5.76
CA LEU A 268 5.04 -4.84 5.18
C LEU A 268 5.05 -4.80 3.63
N LEU A 269 4.12 -4.04 3.05
CA LEU A 269 4.02 -3.88 1.60
C LEU A 269 5.17 -3.03 1.04
N HIS A 270 5.52 -1.92 1.69
CA HIS A 270 6.65 -1.07 1.27
C HIS A 270 7.97 -1.86 1.29
N ILE A 271 8.25 -2.62 2.36
CA ILE A 271 9.42 -3.52 2.41
C ILE A 271 9.37 -4.53 1.26
N THR A 272 8.19 -5.09 0.97
CA THR A 272 8.04 -6.09 -0.09
C THR A 272 8.34 -5.53 -1.48
N LEU A 273 7.98 -4.27 -1.72
CA LEU A 273 8.25 -3.59 -2.99
C LEU A 273 9.74 -3.25 -3.17
N LEU A 274 10.45 -2.95 -2.10
CA LEU A 274 11.87 -2.61 -2.17
C LEU A 274 12.81 -3.82 -2.09
N HIS A 275 12.41 -4.87 -1.35
CA HIS A 275 13.31 -5.96 -0.96
C HIS A 275 12.74 -7.36 -1.22
N GLY A 276 11.57 -7.45 -1.84
CA GLY A 276 10.92 -8.72 -2.14
C GLY A 276 10.21 -9.36 -0.94
N PRO A 277 9.57 -10.52 -1.15
CA PRO A 277 8.61 -11.07 -0.22
C PRO A 277 9.23 -11.71 1.04
N PRO A 278 8.44 -11.84 2.12
CA PRO A 278 8.77 -12.38 3.44
C PRO A 278 9.56 -13.69 3.63
N LYS A 279 10.12 -14.34 2.60
CA LYS A 279 10.69 -15.70 2.68
C LYS A 279 12.19 -15.81 2.42
N MET A 280 12.88 -14.72 2.13
CA MET A 280 14.32 -14.78 1.87
C MET A 280 15.24 -14.40 3.05
N ASN A 281 14.79 -13.68 4.09
CA ASN A 281 15.65 -13.42 5.26
C ASN A 281 14.87 -13.15 6.57
N LYS A 282 15.19 -13.81 7.69
CA LYS A 282 14.58 -13.52 9.02
C LYS A 282 14.96 -12.14 9.59
N SER A 283 15.87 -11.43 8.93
CA SER A 283 16.39 -10.13 9.34
C SER A 283 15.42 -8.98 9.06
N TYR A 284 14.70 -8.99 7.93
CA TYR A 284 13.96 -7.80 7.45
C TYR A 284 12.85 -7.32 8.42
N ARG A 285 12.20 -8.22 9.18
CA ARG A 285 11.17 -7.84 10.19
C ARG A 285 11.70 -7.06 11.39
N ARG A 286 13.02 -7.05 11.59
CA ARG A 286 13.73 -6.31 12.65
C ARG A 286 14.60 -5.19 12.10
N HIS A 287 14.83 -5.22 10.79
CA HIS A 287 15.79 -4.34 10.15
C HIS A 287 15.07 -3.09 9.65
N PHE A 288 14.10 -3.26 8.75
CA PHE A 288 13.40 -2.13 8.15
C PHE A 288 12.37 -1.52 9.09
N LYS A 289 12.31 -0.18 9.09
CA LYS A 289 11.45 0.61 9.98
C LYS A 289 10.93 1.87 9.30
N TYR A 290 9.84 2.39 9.85
CA TYR A 290 9.45 3.79 9.71
C TYR A 290 9.84 4.59 10.93
N ILE A 291 10.10 5.87 10.75
CA ILE A 291 10.09 6.87 11.81
C ILE A 291 8.69 7.44 11.91
N ILE A 292 8.09 7.38 13.10
CA ILE A 292 6.72 7.80 13.40
C ILE A 292 6.73 8.64 14.66
N GLY A 293 6.34 9.91 14.58
CA GLY A 293 6.42 10.83 15.73
C GLY A 293 7.80 10.90 16.37
N GLY A 294 8.88 10.81 15.57
CA GLY A 294 10.27 10.77 16.03
C GLY A 294 10.81 9.37 16.40
N ASP A 295 9.95 8.39 16.68
CA ASP A 295 10.37 7.04 17.11
C ASP A 295 10.47 6.04 15.96
N ARG A 296 11.38 5.07 16.06
CA ARG A 296 11.58 4.03 15.02
C ARG A 296 10.66 2.83 15.27
N PHE A 297 9.95 2.35 14.26
CA PHE A 297 9.04 1.20 14.35
C PHE A 297 9.31 0.16 13.26
N THR A 298 9.77 -1.02 13.67
CA THR A 298 9.86 -2.21 12.80
C THR A 298 8.55 -3.03 12.82
N LEU A 299 8.41 -3.97 11.87
CA LEU A 299 7.28 -4.92 11.89
C LEU A 299 7.16 -5.70 13.21
N ASN A 300 8.28 -6.04 13.85
CA ASN A 300 8.26 -6.73 15.14
C ASN A 300 7.88 -5.80 16.29
N ASP A 301 8.35 -4.54 16.27
CA ASP A 301 8.00 -3.55 17.28
C ASP A 301 6.49 -3.35 17.31
N ILE A 302 5.89 -3.21 16.13
CA ILE A 302 4.44 -3.09 15.99
C ILE A 302 3.74 -4.39 16.41
N GLN A 303 4.17 -5.55 15.91
CA GLN A 303 3.47 -6.81 16.15
C GLN A 303 3.54 -7.30 17.61
N TYR A 304 4.72 -7.20 18.25
CA TYR A 304 4.98 -7.80 19.56
C TYR A 304 4.98 -6.76 20.68
N GLY A 305 5.59 -5.61 20.42
CA GLY A 305 5.65 -4.49 21.36
C GLY A 305 4.28 -3.84 21.52
N ILE A 306 3.76 -3.28 20.43
CA ILE A 306 2.54 -2.47 20.45
C ILE A 306 1.28 -3.35 20.50
N LEU A 307 1.01 -4.05 19.40
CA LEU A 307 -0.20 -4.87 19.22
C LEU A 307 -0.18 -6.16 20.06
N GLY A 308 1.01 -6.58 20.49
CA GLY A 308 1.25 -7.84 21.19
C GLY A 308 1.10 -7.79 22.70
N ASN A 309 0.72 -6.64 23.26
CA ASN A 309 0.75 -6.34 24.70
C ASN A 309 2.16 -6.46 25.29
N ASN A 310 3.15 -5.90 24.58
CA ASN A 310 4.57 -5.90 24.95
C ASN A 310 5.14 -7.28 25.33
N ARG A 311 4.65 -8.36 24.71
CA ARG A 311 5.08 -9.73 25.06
C ARG A 311 6.37 -10.12 24.36
N SER A 312 7.31 -10.67 25.13
CA SER A 312 8.58 -11.18 24.59
C SER A 312 8.35 -12.23 23.49
N LYS A 313 9.21 -12.17 22.46
CA LYS A 313 9.21 -13.10 21.32
C LYS A 313 9.79 -14.47 21.68
N SER A 314 10.51 -14.55 22.80
CA SER A 314 11.31 -15.71 23.20
C SER A 314 10.81 -16.30 24.50
N ASN A 315 10.71 -17.63 24.56
CA ASN A 315 10.50 -18.37 25.81
C ASN A 315 11.77 -18.42 26.69
N ILE A 316 12.85 -17.73 26.30
CA ILE A 316 14.12 -17.69 27.02
C ILE A 316 14.00 -16.69 28.18
N LYS A 317 14.25 -17.18 29.39
CA LYS A 317 13.94 -16.62 30.72
C LYS A 317 14.50 -15.22 31.07
N LYS A 318 15.16 -14.49 30.17
CA LYS A 318 15.86 -13.23 30.51
C LYS A 318 15.05 -11.93 30.33
N SER A 319 13.96 -11.92 29.55
CA SER A 319 13.04 -10.77 29.52
C SER A 319 11.59 -11.21 29.32
N LYS A 320 10.71 -10.78 30.23
CA LYS A 320 9.25 -11.01 30.14
C LYS A 320 8.59 -10.10 29.09
N THR A 321 9.17 -8.93 28.80
CA THR A 321 8.62 -7.94 27.88
C THR A 321 9.48 -7.76 26.62
N TYR A 322 8.88 -7.25 25.55
CA TYR A 322 9.55 -6.97 24.28
C TYR A 322 10.37 -5.67 24.35
N PHE A 323 9.70 -4.55 24.65
CA PHE A 323 10.29 -3.28 25.04
C PHE A 323 10.68 -3.30 26.52
N LYS A 324 11.81 -2.66 26.83
CA LYS A 324 12.24 -2.38 28.20
C LYS A 324 11.42 -1.22 28.77
N MET A 325 11.41 -1.06 30.09
CA MET A 325 10.73 0.07 30.76
C MET A 325 11.28 1.45 30.35
N SER A 326 12.53 1.52 29.90
CA SER A 326 13.17 2.76 29.46
C SER A 326 12.86 3.13 27.99
N ASP A 327 12.10 2.30 27.27
CA ASP A 327 11.77 2.52 25.87
C ASP A 327 10.43 3.26 25.81
N SER A 328 10.43 4.53 25.37
CA SER A 328 9.23 5.39 25.29
C SER A 328 8.07 4.73 24.55
N ARG A 329 8.36 3.86 23.58
CA ARG A 329 7.34 3.15 22.79
C ARG A 329 6.55 2.15 23.62
N SER A 330 6.99 1.79 24.84
CA SER A 330 6.20 0.92 25.72
C SER A 330 4.87 1.53 26.13
N ASP A 331 4.76 2.86 26.18
CA ASP A 331 3.56 3.58 26.59
C ASP A 331 2.46 3.55 25.52
N LEU A 332 2.85 3.20 24.29
CA LEU A 332 1.94 3.01 23.16
C LEU A 332 1.32 1.60 23.13
N THR A 333 1.73 0.70 24.02
CA THR A 333 1.25 -0.69 24.08
C THR A 333 -0.25 -0.75 24.28
N ILE A 334 -0.92 -1.60 23.49
CA ILE A 334 -2.36 -1.85 23.65
C ILE A 334 -2.62 -3.20 24.35
N PRO A 335 -3.72 -3.31 25.12
CA PRO A 335 -4.16 -4.57 25.69
C PRO A 335 -4.34 -5.65 24.61
N LEU A 336 -4.19 -6.91 25.02
CA LEU A 336 -4.30 -8.02 24.10
C LEU A 336 -5.71 -8.11 23.48
N GLU A 337 -5.78 -7.88 22.16
CA GLU A 337 -6.92 -8.24 21.31
C GLU A 337 -6.56 -9.47 20.46
N PRO A 338 -7.07 -10.68 20.80
CA PRO A 338 -6.69 -11.92 20.11
C PRO A 338 -6.96 -11.92 18.59
N ARG A 339 -7.97 -11.17 18.13
CA ARG A 339 -8.35 -11.08 16.71
C ARG A 339 -7.30 -10.39 15.84
N ILE A 340 -6.38 -9.61 16.43
CA ILE A 340 -5.23 -9.03 15.71
C ILE A 340 -4.46 -10.11 14.96
N ASN A 341 -4.30 -11.32 15.53
CA ASN A 341 -3.57 -12.42 14.88
C ASN A 341 -4.25 -12.92 13.60
N PHE A 342 -5.55 -12.66 13.45
CA PHE A 342 -6.33 -12.95 12.26
C PHE A 342 -6.42 -11.76 11.30
N ALA A 343 -6.12 -10.55 11.77
CA ALA A 343 -6.12 -9.32 10.98
C ALA A 343 -4.77 -9.10 10.27
N LEU A 344 -3.66 -9.44 10.91
CA LEU A 344 -2.31 -9.23 10.37
C LEU A 344 -2.02 -10.20 9.21
N SER A 345 -1.84 -9.67 8.02
CA SER A 345 -1.39 -10.44 6.86
C SER A 345 0.13 -10.72 6.91
N ASN A 346 0.55 -11.78 6.24
CA ASN A 346 1.96 -12.07 5.97
C ASN A 346 2.22 -12.31 4.48
N LEU A 347 1.30 -11.86 3.61
CA LEU A 347 1.41 -12.00 2.15
C LEU A 347 1.61 -13.45 1.69
N THR A 348 0.75 -14.33 2.19
CA THR A 348 0.70 -15.75 1.81
C THR A 348 -0.72 -16.14 1.43
N ASN A 349 -0.89 -17.18 0.62
CA ASN A 349 -2.21 -17.76 0.31
C ASN A 349 -3.09 -18.06 1.54
N LEU A 350 -2.51 -18.47 2.67
CA LEU A 350 -3.22 -18.73 3.94
C LEU A 350 -3.41 -17.49 4.83
N SER A 351 -2.90 -16.32 4.43
CA SER A 351 -3.10 -15.08 5.19
C SER A 351 -4.45 -14.45 4.81
N PRO A 352 -5.07 -13.69 5.73
CA PRO A 352 -6.22 -12.86 5.37
C PRO A 352 -5.83 -11.85 4.28
N PRO A 353 -6.80 -11.38 3.47
CA PRO A 353 -6.61 -10.21 2.62
C PRO A 353 -6.13 -8.98 3.42
N VAL A 354 -5.17 -8.26 2.85
CA VAL A 354 -4.76 -6.94 3.34
C VAL A 354 -5.92 -5.97 3.12
N LYS A 355 -6.18 -5.14 4.12
CA LYS A 355 -7.23 -4.14 4.12
C LYS A 355 -6.85 -2.96 5.01
N VAL A 356 -7.46 -1.81 4.74
CA VAL A 356 -7.42 -0.61 5.56
C VAL A 356 -8.46 -0.74 6.68
N PHE A 357 -8.02 -0.52 7.91
CA PHE A 357 -8.86 -0.49 9.11
C PHE A 357 -9.31 0.94 9.41
N TYR A 358 -10.53 1.08 9.94
CA TYR A 358 -11.10 2.35 10.38
C TYR A 358 -11.71 2.21 11.77
N TYR A 359 -11.78 3.32 12.49
CA TYR A 359 -12.30 3.35 13.85
C TYR A 359 -13.78 2.91 13.90
N GLU A 360 -14.62 3.47 13.02
CA GLU A 360 -16.07 3.28 13.00
C GLU A 360 -16.47 1.84 12.65
N SER A 361 -15.63 1.14 11.89
CA SER A 361 -15.92 -0.22 11.40
C SER A 361 -14.98 -1.29 11.97
N LEU A 362 -14.13 -0.94 12.94
CA LEU A 362 -13.06 -1.80 13.46
C LEU A 362 -13.57 -3.17 13.91
N GLU A 363 -14.64 -3.21 14.70
CA GLU A 363 -15.22 -4.46 15.21
C GLU A 363 -15.70 -5.38 14.08
N LYS A 364 -16.41 -4.81 13.10
CA LYS A 364 -16.88 -5.53 11.91
C LYS A 364 -15.70 -6.03 11.08
N GLN A 365 -14.67 -5.21 10.89
CA GLN A 365 -13.48 -5.54 10.12
C GLN A 365 -12.64 -6.65 10.80
N LEU A 366 -12.48 -6.61 12.12
CA LEU A 366 -11.80 -7.66 12.90
C LEU A 366 -12.56 -8.97 12.84
N MET A 367 -13.89 -8.94 12.97
CA MET A 367 -14.72 -10.13 12.79
C MET A 367 -14.57 -10.70 11.39
N GLN A 368 -14.63 -9.85 10.37
CA GLN A 368 -14.49 -10.23 8.98
C GLN A 368 -13.12 -10.87 8.68
N SER A 369 -12.02 -10.26 9.15
CA SER A 369 -10.68 -10.84 9.04
C SER A 369 -10.55 -12.19 9.78
N SER A 370 -11.25 -12.35 10.90
CA SER A 370 -11.32 -13.63 11.62
C SER A 370 -11.99 -14.71 10.77
N ILE A 371 -13.12 -14.38 10.13
CA ILE A 371 -13.83 -15.30 9.23
C ILE A 371 -12.98 -15.68 8.02
N GLU A 372 -12.33 -14.69 7.40
CA GLU A 372 -11.41 -14.89 6.27
C GLU A 372 -10.24 -15.80 6.62
N TYR A 373 -9.63 -15.60 7.79
CA TYR A 373 -8.54 -16.45 8.28
C TYR A 373 -8.95 -17.93 8.38
N PHE A 374 -10.17 -18.21 8.84
CA PHE A 374 -10.69 -19.56 8.99
C PHE A 374 -11.36 -20.12 7.72
N GLN A 375 -11.30 -19.44 6.56
CA GLN A 375 -11.83 -19.99 5.30
C GLN A 375 -11.15 -21.30 4.90
N SER A 376 -9.83 -21.41 5.12
CA SER A 376 -9.04 -22.56 4.68
C SER A 376 -9.14 -23.79 5.61
N ILE A 377 -9.94 -23.75 6.68
CA ILE A 377 -10.03 -24.89 7.59
C ILE A 377 -10.68 -26.10 6.93
N LYS A 378 -10.24 -27.29 7.32
CA LYS A 378 -10.84 -28.56 6.88
C LYS A 378 -11.44 -29.26 8.08
N ILE A 379 -12.64 -29.81 7.91
CA ILE A 379 -13.33 -30.60 8.93
C ILE A 379 -13.64 -31.93 8.25
N GLN A 380 -13.20 -33.02 8.87
CA GLN A 380 -13.31 -34.37 8.31
C GLN A 380 -13.65 -35.36 9.42
N ASP A 381 -14.51 -36.32 9.10
CA ASP A 381 -14.84 -37.40 10.03
C ASP A 381 -13.96 -38.62 9.79
N ASN A 382 -13.32 -39.10 10.86
CA ASN A 382 -12.64 -40.38 10.87
C ASN A 382 -13.61 -41.45 11.35
N LYS A 383 -14.25 -42.12 10.38
CA LYS A 383 -15.28 -43.15 10.64
C LYS A 383 -14.75 -44.32 11.47
N LEU A 384 -13.54 -44.80 11.17
CA LEU A 384 -12.90 -45.93 11.87
C LEU A 384 -12.68 -45.63 13.35
N LYS A 385 -12.15 -44.43 13.66
CA LYS A 385 -11.86 -44.01 15.04
C LYS A 385 -13.03 -43.28 15.70
N LYS A 386 -14.21 -43.24 15.06
CA LYS A 386 -15.43 -42.55 15.50
C LYS A 386 -15.16 -41.14 16.08
N LYS A 387 -14.41 -40.32 15.33
CA LYS A 387 -14.00 -38.96 15.76
C LYS A 387 -14.06 -37.94 14.63
N THR A 388 -14.31 -36.68 14.98
CA THR A 388 -14.25 -35.53 14.07
C THR A 388 -12.89 -34.82 14.19
N GLN A 389 -12.25 -34.57 13.06
CA GLN A 389 -10.94 -33.95 12.94
C GLN A 389 -11.06 -32.54 12.35
N VAL A 390 -10.47 -31.55 13.02
CA VAL A 390 -10.45 -30.15 12.57
C VAL A 390 -9.02 -29.74 12.28
N PHE A 391 -8.74 -29.38 11.02
CA PHE A 391 -7.42 -28.98 10.55
C PHE A 391 -7.33 -27.46 10.46
N LEU A 392 -6.46 -26.86 11.29
CA LEU A 392 -6.21 -25.43 11.36
C LEU A 392 -4.86 -25.06 10.73
N PRO A 393 -4.68 -23.82 10.24
CA PRO A 393 -3.38 -23.35 9.73
C PRO A 393 -2.30 -23.44 10.82
N LYS A 394 -1.11 -23.96 10.49
CA LYS A 394 0.01 -24.13 11.44
C LYS A 394 0.39 -22.85 12.21
N LYS A 395 0.21 -21.67 11.60
CA LYS A 395 0.47 -20.37 12.26
C LYS A 395 -0.40 -20.17 13.50
N PHE A 396 -1.65 -20.67 13.49
CA PHE A 396 -2.57 -20.57 14.62
C PHE A 396 -1.99 -21.20 15.89
N GLN A 397 -1.20 -22.28 15.76
CA GLN A 397 -0.59 -22.97 16.89
C GLN A 397 0.27 -22.06 17.78
N LYS A 398 0.89 -21.01 17.22
CA LYS A 398 1.75 -20.09 17.97
C LYS A 398 0.98 -19.26 18.99
N PHE A 399 -0.30 -19.03 18.75
CA PHE A 399 -1.13 -18.15 19.56
C PHE A 399 -2.45 -18.80 19.99
N SER A 400 -2.60 -20.12 19.77
CA SER A 400 -3.79 -20.89 20.16
C SER A 400 -4.06 -20.86 21.66
N LYS A 401 -3.01 -20.74 22.48
CA LYS A 401 -3.11 -20.59 23.94
C LYS A 401 -3.92 -19.35 24.37
N ASN A 402 -4.00 -18.32 23.52
CA ASN A 402 -4.86 -17.15 23.79
C ASN A 402 -6.35 -17.50 23.72
N PHE A 403 -6.72 -18.67 23.17
CA PHE A 403 -8.11 -19.12 22.98
C PHE A 403 -8.48 -20.31 23.88
N GLY A 404 -7.56 -20.86 24.68
CA GLY A 404 -7.86 -21.94 25.61
C GLY A 404 -6.67 -22.77 26.04
N LYS A 405 -6.85 -23.55 27.11
CA LYS A 405 -5.82 -24.44 27.68
C LYS A 405 -5.75 -25.82 27.03
N ASN A 406 -6.80 -26.24 26.31
CA ASN A 406 -6.88 -27.52 25.60
C ASN A 406 -7.71 -27.39 24.32
N ASP A 407 -7.63 -28.40 23.44
CA ASP A 407 -8.25 -28.38 22.12
C ASP A 407 -9.75 -28.09 22.15
N LYS A 408 -10.48 -28.67 23.12
CA LYS A 408 -11.93 -28.45 23.29
C LYS A 408 -12.25 -26.98 23.60
N LYS A 409 -11.53 -26.37 24.54
CA LYS A 409 -11.70 -24.95 24.89
C LYS A 409 -11.29 -24.03 23.74
N ILE A 410 -10.19 -24.36 23.06
CA ILE A 410 -9.72 -23.62 21.88
C ILE A 410 -10.79 -23.64 20.78
N LEU A 411 -11.30 -24.82 20.42
CA LEU A 411 -12.34 -24.99 19.41
C LEU A 411 -13.59 -24.18 19.79
N ASN A 412 -14.10 -24.33 21.00
CA ASN A 412 -15.29 -23.59 21.44
C ASN A 412 -15.13 -22.07 21.32
N GLN A 413 -13.92 -21.54 21.55
CA GLN A 413 -13.67 -20.09 21.44
C GLN A 413 -13.53 -19.62 19.99
N ILE A 414 -13.00 -20.44 19.09
CA ILE A 414 -12.78 -20.04 17.68
C ILE A 414 -13.93 -20.38 16.74
N THR A 415 -14.86 -21.25 17.13
CA THR A 415 -16.03 -21.63 16.31
C THR A 415 -16.87 -20.43 15.91
N LYS A 416 -16.94 -19.38 16.76
CA LYS A 416 -17.62 -18.13 16.42
C LYS A 416 -17.03 -17.43 15.18
N PHE A 417 -15.75 -17.66 14.88
CA PHE A 417 -15.05 -17.10 13.73
C PHE A 417 -15.10 -18.00 12.49
N PHE A 418 -15.67 -19.20 12.57
CA PHE A 418 -15.73 -20.07 11.38
C PHE A 418 -16.71 -19.52 10.33
N PRO A 419 -16.45 -19.72 9.03
CA PRO A 419 -17.46 -19.50 8.00
C PRO A 419 -18.74 -20.29 8.28
N LYS A 420 -19.91 -19.76 7.87
CA LYS A 420 -21.24 -20.36 8.16
C LYS A 420 -21.32 -21.84 7.76
N ASN A 421 -20.85 -22.18 6.55
CA ASN A 421 -20.81 -23.56 6.05
C ASN A 421 -19.91 -24.48 6.90
N LYS A 422 -18.75 -23.98 7.34
CA LYS A 422 -17.84 -24.74 8.22
C LYS A 422 -18.42 -24.94 9.63
N LYS A 423 -19.14 -23.95 10.17
CA LYS A 423 -19.87 -24.11 11.43
C LYS A 423 -20.93 -25.21 11.34
N LYS A 424 -21.76 -25.17 10.28
CA LYS A 424 -22.80 -26.18 10.04
C LYS A 424 -22.20 -27.59 9.96
N LEU A 425 -21.14 -27.75 9.17
CA LEU A 425 -20.42 -29.02 9.05
C LEU A 425 -19.86 -29.51 10.39
N LEU A 426 -19.27 -28.63 11.20
CA LEU A 426 -18.78 -29.02 12.53
C LEU A 426 -19.92 -29.52 13.44
N ILE A 427 -21.06 -28.82 13.44
CA ILE A 427 -22.22 -29.19 14.26
C ILE A 427 -22.77 -30.55 13.82
N GLU A 428 -22.89 -30.80 12.52
CA GLU A 428 -23.35 -32.09 11.99
C GLU A 428 -22.40 -33.23 12.35
N SER A 429 -21.09 -33.03 12.18
CA SER A 429 -20.06 -34.03 12.52
C SER A 429 -20.00 -34.31 14.02
N THR A 430 -20.14 -33.30 14.87
CA THR A 430 -20.11 -33.48 16.35
C THR A 430 -21.36 -34.15 16.91
N LYS A 431 -22.51 -34.05 16.23
CA LYS A 431 -23.69 -34.88 16.56
C LYS A 431 -23.45 -36.37 16.28
N LYS A 432 -22.65 -36.67 15.26
CA LYS A 432 -22.32 -38.05 14.87
C LYS A 432 -21.22 -38.66 15.75
N TYR A 433 -20.23 -37.86 16.14
CA TYR A 433 -19.08 -38.30 16.93
C TYR A 433 -18.78 -37.34 18.08
N ASN A 434 -18.84 -37.84 19.32
CA ASN A 434 -18.55 -37.04 20.51
C ASN A 434 -17.06 -36.68 20.67
N LYS A 435 -16.15 -37.37 19.96
CA LYS A 435 -14.71 -37.17 20.09
C LYS A 435 -14.19 -36.21 19.02
N LEU A 436 -13.56 -35.12 19.47
CA LEU A 436 -12.93 -34.09 18.63
C LEU A 436 -11.41 -34.17 18.72
N GLU A 437 -10.74 -33.93 17.61
CA GLU A 437 -9.29 -33.87 17.53
C GLU A 437 -8.84 -32.70 16.65
N LEU A 438 -7.90 -31.91 17.16
CA LEU A 438 -7.40 -30.74 16.47
C LEU A 438 -6.04 -31.06 15.82
N HIS A 439 -5.94 -30.75 14.54
CA HIS A 439 -4.73 -30.94 13.73
C HIS A 439 -4.26 -29.61 13.17
N TYR A 440 -2.97 -29.55 12.84
CA TYR A 440 -2.37 -28.37 12.23
C TYR A 440 -1.73 -28.73 10.90
N PHE A 441 -2.12 -28.04 9.84
CA PHE A 441 -1.56 -28.26 8.51
C PHE A 441 -0.63 -27.11 8.09
N THR A 442 0.43 -27.48 7.38
CA THR A 442 1.25 -26.55 6.59
C THR A 442 0.80 -26.68 5.14
N SER A 443 0.56 -25.56 4.45
CA SER A 443 0.45 -25.62 2.99
C SER A 443 1.87 -25.71 2.40
N SER A 444 2.06 -26.60 1.43
CA SER A 444 3.27 -26.73 0.61
C SER A 444 3.53 -25.44 -0.20
N GLU A 445 2.46 -24.72 -0.51
CA GLU A 445 2.52 -23.47 -1.25
C GLU A 445 2.80 -22.31 -0.31
N LYS A 446 4.09 -22.13 -0.02
CA LYS A 446 4.65 -20.83 0.31
C LYS A 446 4.66 -19.92 -0.93
N ILE A 447 3.61 -19.89 -1.73
CA ILE A 447 3.50 -18.92 -2.83
C ILE A 447 3.29 -17.54 -2.20
N PHE A 448 4.13 -16.60 -2.59
CA PHE A 448 3.90 -15.20 -2.30
C PHE A 448 2.67 -14.78 -3.10
N SER A 449 1.62 -14.40 -2.38
CA SER A 449 0.43 -13.85 -3.00
C SER A 449 -0.14 -12.75 -2.11
N ILE A 450 -0.48 -11.63 -2.74
CA ILE A 450 -1.05 -10.47 -2.07
C ILE A 450 -2.55 -10.51 -2.31
N LYS A 451 -3.29 -10.96 -1.31
CA LYS A 451 -4.76 -10.82 -1.33
C LYS A 451 -5.09 -9.41 -0.86
N ILE A 452 -5.81 -8.65 -1.67
CA ILE A 452 -6.34 -7.33 -1.33
C ILE A 452 -7.85 -7.44 -1.18
N TYR A 453 -8.42 -6.81 -0.16
CA TYR A 453 -9.86 -6.75 0.01
C TYR A 453 -10.48 -5.81 -1.04
N LYS A 454 -11.10 -6.38 -2.07
CA LYS A 454 -11.83 -5.65 -3.11
C LYS A 454 -13.13 -5.07 -2.50
N ASN A 455 -13.44 -3.80 -2.74
CA ASN A 455 -14.61 -3.04 -2.22
C ASN A 455 -14.39 -2.26 -0.90
N GLN A 456 -13.20 -1.74 -0.64
CA GLN A 456 -13.04 -0.73 0.41
C GLN A 456 -13.37 0.66 -0.13
N ILE A 457 -14.50 1.21 0.29
CA ILE A 457 -14.82 2.61 0.03
C ILE A 457 -13.89 3.45 0.90
N ARG A 458 -13.13 4.36 0.29
CA ARG A 458 -12.46 5.45 1.01
C ARG A 458 -13.58 6.29 1.65
N PRO A 459 -13.71 6.37 2.98
CA PRO A 459 -14.73 7.21 3.57
C PRO A 459 -14.55 8.61 3.01
N GLY A 460 -15.61 9.17 2.42
CA GLY A 460 -15.62 10.55 1.98
C GLY A 460 -15.38 11.40 3.22
N TYR A 461 -14.25 12.10 3.25
CA TYR A 461 -13.93 13.02 4.33
C TYR A 461 -14.86 14.23 4.24
N THR A 462 -16.08 14.12 4.77
CA THR A 462 -16.81 15.29 5.24
C THR A 462 -16.09 15.76 6.50
N GLY A 463 -15.44 16.91 6.42
CA GLY A 463 -14.82 17.54 7.58
C GLY A 463 -15.86 17.70 8.68
N ILE A 464 -15.78 16.86 9.71
CA ILE A 464 -16.46 17.09 10.97
C ILE A 464 -15.66 18.21 11.64
N PHE A 465 -16.03 19.46 11.31
CA PHE A 465 -15.90 20.54 12.27
C PHE A 465 -16.68 20.10 13.51
N ARG A 466 -15.95 19.66 14.55
CA ARG A 466 -16.49 19.69 15.90
C ARG A 466 -16.79 21.16 16.19
N LYS A 467 -18.08 21.52 16.11
CA LYS A 467 -18.61 22.72 16.74
C LYS A 467 -18.22 22.66 18.21
N ASN A 468 -17.44 23.63 18.66
CA ASN A 468 -17.65 24.26 19.96
C ASN A 468 -18.09 25.68 19.68
#